data_AF-A0A502ENV5-F1
#
_entry.id   AF-A0A502ENV5-F1
#
_cell.length_a   1.000
_cell.length_b   1.000
_cell.length_c   1.000
_cell.angle_alpha   90.00
_cell.angle_beta   90.00
_cell.angle_gamma   90.00
#
_symmetry.space_group_name_H-M   'P 1'
#
loop_
_entity.id
_entity.type
_entity.pdbx_description
1 polymer ?
#
loop_
_entity_poly.entity_id
_entity_poly.type
_entity_poly.pdbx_seq_one_letter_code
_entity_poly.pdbx_strand_id
1 'polypeptide(L)'
;MKLEEEMRTKDVVGTTDFHKIGYSVKENYLDSLAKHINPNRKYKYWQYVAYNQNSSSETYTVLKQGGDSILRKKINEKPRPNYNVGIFFGGHPNFRCNYVVIIDNGRVNSLKTEEQFRDFLGTIDNLEEAILLARTYGYELDNDIRGSEYRNLQNGFELHLMKYHEFPTRRESVEIKISRDGFIKTKSLGIYCEGLNCR
;
A
#
# COMPACT_ATOMS: atom_id res chain seq x y z
N MET A 1 40.07 9.45 -4.19
CA MET A 1 39.40 9.95 -5.42
C MET A 1 39.14 8.88 -6.47
N LYS A 2 39.89 7.77 -6.55
CA LYS A 2 39.61 6.65 -7.49
C LYS A 2 38.66 5.56 -6.95
N LEU A 3 38.37 5.56 -5.64
CA LEU A 3 37.50 4.57 -4.98
C LEU A 3 36.02 4.99 -4.91
N GLU A 4 35.71 6.27 -5.08
CA GLU A 4 34.31 6.76 -5.09
C GLU A 4 33.65 6.62 -6.48
N GLU A 5 34.44 6.50 -7.55
CA GLU A 5 33.93 6.27 -8.91
C GLU A 5 33.65 4.79 -9.21
N GLU A 6 34.28 3.84 -8.49
CA GLU A 6 34.06 2.40 -8.70
C GLU A 6 32.76 1.87 -8.06
N MET A 7 32.10 2.66 -7.20
CA MET A 7 30.82 2.30 -6.58
C MET A 7 29.58 2.66 -7.42
N ARG A 8 29.75 3.24 -8.62
CA ARG A 8 28.61 3.77 -9.41
C ARG A 8 28.02 2.85 -10.48
N THR A 9 28.57 1.66 -10.74
CA THR A 9 28.16 0.90 -11.96
C THR A 9 28.17 -0.62 -11.83
N LYS A 10 27.80 -1.21 -10.68
CA LYS A 10 27.65 -2.68 -10.58
C LYS A 10 26.31 -3.23 -10.06
N ASP A 11 25.28 -2.39 -9.87
CA ASP A 11 23.94 -2.84 -9.47
C ASP A 11 22.83 -2.38 -10.42
N VAL A 12 22.98 -2.63 -11.73
CA VAL A 12 21.87 -2.41 -12.68
C VAL A 12 21.52 -3.71 -13.40
N VAL A 13 20.68 -4.51 -12.74
CA VAL A 13 19.75 -5.41 -13.43
C VAL A 13 18.33 -5.04 -12.99
N GLY A 14 17.97 -3.79 -13.26
CA GLY A 14 16.64 -3.20 -13.09
C GLY A 14 16.31 -2.34 -14.31
N THR A 15 15.08 -1.83 -14.43
CA THR A 15 14.78 -0.87 -15.51
C THR A 15 15.48 0.45 -15.21
N THR A 16 16.13 1.06 -16.20
CA THR A 16 16.83 2.34 -16.01
C THR A 16 15.86 3.48 -15.79
N ASP A 17 14.75 3.43 -16.52
CA ASP A 17 13.81 4.53 -16.65
C ASP A 17 12.64 4.36 -15.69
N PHE A 18 12.14 5.50 -15.21
CA PHE A 18 10.91 5.56 -14.44
C PHE A 18 9.69 5.50 -15.37
N HIS A 19 8.68 4.79 -14.92
CA HIS A 19 7.39 4.66 -15.58
C HIS A 19 6.31 5.28 -14.69
N LYS A 20 5.37 6.01 -15.30
CA LYS A 20 4.16 6.49 -14.61
C LYS A 20 3.36 5.29 -14.08
N ILE A 21 2.94 5.36 -12.82
CA ILE A 21 1.99 4.44 -12.22
C ILE A 21 0.59 4.77 -12.76
N GLY A 22 -0.03 3.81 -13.45
CA GLY A 22 -1.24 4.00 -14.25
C GLY A 22 -2.57 3.98 -13.49
N TYR A 23 -2.58 4.17 -12.17
CA TYR A 23 -3.81 4.14 -11.37
C TYR A 23 -4.39 5.55 -11.17
N SER A 24 -5.70 5.68 -11.36
CA SER A 24 -6.41 6.94 -11.11
C SER A 24 -6.58 7.18 -9.62
N VAL A 25 -6.15 8.34 -9.13
CA VAL A 25 -6.35 8.76 -7.73
C VAL A 25 -7.73 9.41 -7.48
N LYS A 26 -8.57 9.55 -8.53
CA LYS A 26 -9.96 10.02 -8.39
C LYS A 26 -10.84 8.99 -7.69
N GLU A 27 -10.53 7.71 -7.89
CA GLU A 27 -11.19 6.57 -7.25
C GLU A 27 -10.30 6.01 -6.15
N ASN A 28 -10.85 5.14 -5.29
CA ASN A 28 -10.02 4.41 -4.32
C ASN A 28 -9.15 3.37 -5.04
N TYR A 29 -7.99 3.79 -5.55
CA TYR A 29 -7.09 2.93 -6.31
C TYR A 29 -6.64 1.69 -5.52
N LEU A 30 -6.61 1.76 -4.18
CA LEU A 30 -6.32 0.62 -3.30
C LEU A 30 -7.22 -0.58 -3.59
N ASP A 31 -8.47 -0.34 -3.98
CA ASP A 31 -9.42 -1.40 -4.30
C ASP A 31 -9.01 -2.17 -5.57
N SER A 32 -8.33 -1.48 -6.50
CA SER A 32 -7.78 -2.09 -7.71
C SER A 32 -6.47 -2.82 -7.43
N LEU A 33 -5.56 -2.21 -6.66
CA LEU A 33 -4.29 -2.84 -6.26
C LEU A 33 -4.52 -4.15 -5.52
N ALA A 34 -5.50 -4.18 -4.62
CA ALA A 34 -5.82 -5.35 -3.81
C ALA A 34 -6.15 -6.61 -4.63
N LYS A 35 -6.58 -6.46 -5.88
CA LYS A 35 -6.86 -7.58 -6.79
C LYS A 35 -5.59 -8.34 -7.18
N HIS A 36 -4.41 -7.77 -6.95
CA HIS A 36 -3.12 -8.34 -7.35
C HIS A 36 -2.39 -9.03 -6.18
N ILE A 37 -2.85 -8.86 -4.93
CA ILE A 37 -2.24 -9.46 -3.73
C ILE A 37 -2.05 -10.98 -3.84
N ASN A 38 -0.84 -11.46 -3.60
CA ASN A 38 -0.46 -12.86 -3.53
C ASN A 38 0.19 -13.15 -2.17
N PRO A 39 -0.55 -13.74 -1.21
CA PRO A 39 -0.03 -13.91 0.14
C PRO A 39 1.14 -14.90 0.21
N ASN A 40 1.98 -14.74 1.23
CA ASN A 40 3.21 -15.51 1.47
C ASN A 40 3.00 -17.03 1.59
N ARG A 41 1.77 -17.47 1.88
CA ARG A 41 1.38 -18.86 2.01
C ARG A 41 -0.11 -19.06 1.79
N LYS A 42 -0.50 -20.33 1.70
CA LYS A 42 -1.91 -20.73 1.63
C LYS A 42 -2.57 -20.68 3.01
N TYR A 43 -3.27 -19.59 3.29
CA TYR A 43 -4.13 -19.47 4.47
C TYR A 43 -5.37 -20.37 4.35
N LYS A 44 -5.94 -20.82 5.47
CA LYS A 44 -7.21 -21.58 5.45
C LYS A 44 -8.32 -20.74 4.81
N TYR A 45 -8.35 -19.46 5.13
CA TYR A 45 -9.12 -18.45 4.41
C TYR A 45 -8.50 -17.08 4.63
N TRP A 46 -8.62 -16.18 3.66
CA TRP A 46 -8.31 -14.76 3.84
C TRP A 46 -9.18 -13.92 2.92
N GLN A 47 -9.36 -12.65 3.28
CA GLN A 47 -10.03 -11.67 2.43
C GLN A 47 -9.45 -10.27 2.65
N TYR A 48 -9.32 -9.54 1.55
CA TYR A 48 -9.13 -8.10 1.53
C TYR A 48 -10.48 -7.42 1.32
N VAL A 49 -10.75 -6.41 2.15
CA VAL A 49 -12.06 -5.80 2.29
C VAL A 49 -11.95 -4.31 2.07
N ALA A 50 -12.93 -3.74 1.36
CA ALA A 50 -13.25 -2.33 1.42
C ALA A 50 -14.48 -2.12 2.32
N TYR A 51 -14.32 -1.24 3.31
CA TYR A 51 -15.40 -0.73 4.14
C TYR A 51 -15.62 0.74 3.84
N ASN A 52 -16.88 1.12 3.68
CA ASN A 52 -17.28 2.52 3.50
C ASN A 52 -18.53 2.79 4.33
N GLN A 53 -18.51 3.90 5.07
CA GLN A 53 -19.62 4.38 5.87
C GLN A 53 -19.94 5.82 5.49
N ASN A 54 -21.21 6.07 5.19
CA ASN A 54 -21.78 7.40 5.05
C ASN A 54 -22.94 7.56 6.05
N SER A 55 -23.60 8.72 6.05
CA SER A 55 -24.70 9.05 6.96
C SER A 55 -25.90 8.08 6.91
N SER A 56 -26.02 7.29 5.85
CA SER A 56 -27.23 6.50 5.57
C SER A 56 -26.96 5.00 5.34
N SER A 57 -25.69 4.59 5.22
CA SER A 57 -25.35 3.22 4.87
C SER A 57 -23.92 2.85 5.27
N GLU A 58 -23.73 1.56 5.52
CA GLU A 58 -22.43 0.92 5.68
C GLU A 58 -22.30 -0.18 4.63
N THR A 59 -21.25 -0.13 3.83
CA THR A 59 -20.94 -1.15 2.84
C THR A 59 -19.67 -1.90 3.20
N TYR A 60 -19.71 -3.19 2.96
CA TYR A 60 -18.62 -4.13 3.18
C TYR A 60 -18.45 -4.94 1.90
N THR A 61 -17.35 -4.73 1.21
CA THR A 61 -17.09 -5.37 -0.08
C THR A 61 -15.81 -6.20 0.01
N VAL A 62 -15.94 -7.51 -0.18
CA VAL A 62 -14.78 -8.39 -0.36
C VAL A 62 -14.24 -8.18 -1.77
N LEU A 63 -13.04 -7.60 -1.88
CA LEU A 63 -12.42 -7.25 -3.16
C LEU A 63 -11.57 -8.39 -3.71
N LYS A 64 -10.89 -9.12 -2.81
CA LYS A 64 -10.14 -10.33 -3.10
C LYS A 64 -10.20 -11.26 -1.90
N GLN A 65 -10.19 -12.56 -2.16
CA GLN A 65 -10.16 -13.60 -1.13
C GLN A 65 -9.42 -14.83 -1.65
N GLY A 66 -9.02 -15.70 -0.74
CA GLY A 66 -8.47 -17.01 -1.07
C GLY A 66 -8.64 -18.01 0.08
N GLY A 67 -8.41 -19.29 -0.22
CA GLY A 67 -8.69 -20.39 0.70
C GLY A 67 -10.15 -20.88 0.63
N ASP A 68 -10.60 -21.55 1.68
CA ASP A 68 -11.94 -22.14 1.77
C ASP A 68 -12.99 -21.06 2.10
N SER A 69 -13.79 -20.69 1.08
CA SER A 69 -14.84 -19.68 1.20
C SER A 69 -15.96 -20.06 2.18
N ILE A 70 -16.12 -21.34 2.53
CA ILE A 70 -17.07 -21.77 3.57
C ILE A 70 -16.65 -21.21 4.93
N LEU A 71 -15.35 -21.05 5.17
CA LEU A 71 -14.83 -20.49 6.42
C LEU A 71 -15.12 -18.99 6.57
N ARG A 72 -15.46 -18.28 5.49
CA ARG A 72 -15.92 -16.88 5.55
C ARG A 72 -17.03 -16.70 6.58
N LYS A 73 -17.91 -17.69 6.73
CA LYS A 73 -19.02 -17.68 7.70
C LYS A 73 -18.59 -17.61 9.17
N LYS A 74 -17.29 -17.73 9.47
CA LYS A 74 -16.71 -17.56 10.82
C LYS A 74 -16.37 -16.10 11.12
N ILE A 75 -16.35 -15.24 10.10
CA ILE A 75 -16.13 -13.80 10.23
C ILE A 75 -17.51 -13.19 10.54
N ASN A 76 -17.95 -13.43 11.77
CA ASN A 76 -19.33 -13.18 12.20
C ASN A 76 -19.59 -11.69 12.48
N GLU A 77 -18.54 -10.94 12.76
CA GLU A 77 -18.62 -9.50 12.98
C GLU A 77 -18.27 -8.81 11.67
N LYS A 78 -19.22 -8.03 11.13
CA LYS A 78 -18.85 -6.93 10.23
C LYS A 78 -17.91 -6.06 11.04
N PRO A 79 -16.61 -6.03 10.75
CA PRO A 79 -15.67 -5.26 11.52
C PRO A 79 -16.08 -3.81 11.34
N ARG A 80 -16.75 -3.26 12.37
CA ARG A 80 -16.94 -1.83 12.49
C ARG A 80 -15.53 -1.30 12.71
N PRO A 81 -14.96 -0.52 11.78
CA PRO A 81 -13.61 -0.08 11.96
C PRO A 81 -13.64 0.98 13.06
N ASN A 82 -13.48 0.56 14.31
CA ASN A 82 -12.73 1.37 15.24
C ASN A 82 -11.27 1.40 14.73
N TYR A 83 -10.45 2.31 15.25
CA TYR A 83 -9.03 2.49 14.84
C TYR A 83 -8.18 1.21 14.87
N ASN A 84 -8.71 0.08 15.35
CA ASN A 84 -7.99 -1.15 15.62
C ASN A 84 -8.27 -2.28 14.62
N VAL A 85 -8.95 -2.08 13.49
CA VAL A 85 -9.30 -3.22 12.58
C VAL A 85 -8.73 -3.11 11.16
N GLY A 86 -8.10 -2.00 10.79
CA GLY A 86 -7.54 -1.86 9.45
C GLY A 86 -6.16 -1.25 9.37
N ILE A 87 -5.65 -1.20 8.14
CA ILE A 87 -4.29 -0.77 7.80
C ILE A 87 -4.30 0.45 6.87
N PHE A 88 -5.44 0.74 6.23
CA PHE A 88 -5.61 1.88 5.34
C PHE A 88 -6.83 2.69 5.77
N PHE A 89 -6.62 3.67 6.64
CA PHE A 89 -7.67 4.58 7.09
C PHE A 89 -7.68 5.87 6.28
N GLY A 90 -8.89 6.35 5.95
CA GLY A 90 -9.04 7.65 5.31
C GLY A 90 -10.50 8.04 5.08
N GLY A 91 -10.67 9.19 4.44
CA GLY A 91 -11.98 9.72 4.07
C GLY A 91 -12.57 10.66 5.12
N HIS A 92 -12.95 11.84 4.65
CA HIS A 92 -13.80 12.81 5.33
C HIS A 92 -14.71 13.44 4.26
N PRO A 93 -16.02 13.64 4.51
CA PRO A 93 -16.78 13.31 5.72
C PRO A 93 -17.21 11.83 5.83
N ASN A 94 -17.06 11.05 4.75
CA ASN A 94 -17.37 9.62 4.74
C ASN A 94 -16.16 8.82 5.20
N PHE A 95 -16.37 7.88 6.11
CA PHE A 95 -15.30 7.04 6.62
C PHE A 95 -15.04 5.85 5.69
N ARG A 96 -13.77 5.66 5.31
CA ARG A 96 -13.32 4.55 4.47
C ARG A 96 -12.16 3.82 5.12
N CYS A 97 -12.20 2.50 5.02
CA CYS A 97 -11.14 1.66 5.54
C CYS A 97 -10.94 0.44 4.64
N ASN A 98 -9.69 0.11 4.35
CA ASN A 98 -9.34 -1.18 3.78
C ASN A 98 -8.53 -2.02 4.77
N TYR A 99 -8.79 -3.32 4.79
CA TYR A 99 -8.13 -4.25 5.70
C TYR A 99 -8.13 -5.68 5.21
N VAL A 100 -7.23 -6.48 5.80
CA VAL A 100 -7.10 -7.91 5.55
C VAL A 100 -7.54 -8.67 6.78
N VAL A 101 -8.44 -9.63 6.58
CA VAL A 101 -8.82 -10.62 7.59
C VAL A 101 -8.32 -11.98 7.16
N ILE A 102 -7.63 -12.69 8.04
CA ILE A 102 -7.17 -14.05 7.85
C ILE A 102 -7.88 -14.99 8.83
N ILE A 103 -8.09 -16.23 8.39
CA ILE A 103 -8.41 -17.35 9.26
C ILE A 103 -7.22 -18.28 9.22
N ASP A 104 -6.52 -18.37 10.36
CA ASP A 104 -5.41 -19.29 10.53
C ASP A 104 -5.46 -19.95 11.90
N ASN A 105 -5.07 -21.22 11.97
CA ASN A 105 -5.15 -22.03 13.19
C ASN A 105 -6.52 -21.97 13.91
N GLY A 106 -7.60 -21.79 13.15
CA GLY A 106 -8.97 -21.71 13.66
C GLY A 106 -9.38 -20.35 14.25
N ARG A 107 -8.50 -19.35 14.24
CA ARG A 107 -8.77 -17.99 14.74
C ARG A 107 -8.96 -17.00 13.60
N VAL A 108 -9.86 -16.04 13.80
CA VAL A 108 -10.07 -14.90 12.89
C VAL A 108 -9.18 -13.76 13.37
N ASN A 109 -8.26 -13.29 12.52
CA ASN A 109 -7.37 -12.17 12.84
C ASN A 109 -7.44 -11.11 11.74
N SER A 110 -7.42 -9.84 12.13
CA SER A 110 -7.20 -8.73 11.19
C SER A 110 -5.74 -8.30 11.26
N LEU A 111 -5.16 -7.96 10.12
CA LEU A 111 -3.83 -7.36 10.06
C LEU A 111 -3.95 -5.86 10.40
N LYS A 112 -3.08 -5.36 11.26
CA LYS A 112 -3.19 -4.03 11.89
C LYS A 112 -1.91 -3.23 11.87
N THR A 113 -0.78 -3.86 11.53
CA THR A 113 0.54 -3.21 11.47
C THR A 113 1.17 -3.43 10.12
N GLU A 114 2.12 -2.57 9.77
CA GLU A 114 2.97 -2.67 8.60
C GLU A 114 3.70 -4.01 8.58
N GLU A 115 4.20 -4.47 9.73
CA GLU A 115 4.88 -5.75 9.88
C GLU A 115 3.96 -6.93 9.58
N GLN A 116 2.74 -6.93 10.13
CA GLN A 116 1.75 -7.99 9.87
C GLN A 116 1.33 -8.02 8.40
N PHE A 117 1.21 -6.85 7.76
CA PHE A 117 0.88 -6.76 6.35
C PHE A 117 2.05 -7.20 5.46
N ARG A 118 3.28 -6.77 5.76
CA ARG A 118 4.50 -7.23 5.11
C ARG A 118 4.64 -8.75 5.22
N ASP A 119 4.47 -9.31 6.41
CA ASP A 119 4.55 -10.76 6.63
C ASP A 119 3.48 -11.51 5.84
N PHE A 120 2.27 -10.95 5.73
CA PHE A 120 1.18 -11.53 4.93
C PHE A 120 1.49 -11.53 3.44
N LEU A 121 2.07 -10.45 2.89
CA LEU A 121 2.54 -10.41 1.50
C LEU A 121 3.72 -11.38 1.30
N GLY A 122 4.68 -11.37 2.22
CA GLY A 122 5.90 -12.15 2.15
C GLY A 122 6.86 -11.58 1.12
N THR A 123 6.94 -12.22 -0.05
CA THR A 123 7.77 -11.70 -1.15
C THR A 123 6.97 -10.67 -1.93
N ILE A 124 7.45 -9.44 -2.00
CA ILE A 124 6.87 -8.39 -2.85
C ILE A 124 7.18 -8.74 -4.31
N ASP A 125 6.20 -9.30 -4.99
CA ASP A 125 6.37 -9.90 -6.33
C ASP A 125 5.84 -9.02 -7.47
N ASN A 126 5.04 -8.00 -7.14
CA ASN A 126 4.46 -7.07 -8.09
C ASN A 126 4.43 -5.62 -7.56
N LEU A 127 4.20 -4.68 -8.49
CA LEU A 127 4.16 -3.26 -8.20
C LEU A 127 3.01 -2.91 -7.26
N GLU A 128 1.86 -3.56 -7.42
CA GLU A 128 0.65 -3.28 -6.65
C GLU A 128 0.84 -3.59 -5.16
N GLU A 129 1.53 -4.68 -4.83
CA GLU A 129 1.96 -5.02 -3.48
C GLU A 129 2.97 -4.02 -2.92
N ALA A 130 3.93 -3.57 -3.75
CA ALA A 130 4.90 -2.55 -3.35
C ALA A 130 4.19 -1.24 -2.98
N ILE A 131 3.20 -0.81 -3.77
CA ILE A 131 2.41 0.40 -3.50
C ILE A 131 1.53 0.21 -2.26
N LEU A 132 0.85 -0.94 -2.13
CA LEU A 132 0.04 -1.24 -0.94
C LEU A 132 0.88 -1.23 0.33
N LEU A 133 2.07 -1.82 0.30
CA LEU A 133 2.99 -1.81 1.43
C LEU A 133 3.44 -0.38 1.74
N ALA A 134 3.88 0.40 0.74
CA ALA A 134 4.25 1.80 0.94
C ALA A 134 3.10 2.64 1.56
N ARG A 135 1.85 2.35 1.17
CA ARG A 135 0.67 3.02 1.73
C ARG A 135 0.48 2.79 3.22
N THR A 136 0.93 1.66 3.77
CA THR A 136 0.91 1.40 5.22
C THR A 136 1.81 2.38 5.99
N TYR A 137 2.86 2.91 5.34
CA TYR A 137 3.76 3.92 5.89
C TYR A 137 3.34 5.37 5.59
N GLY A 138 2.14 5.59 5.04
CA GLY A 138 1.59 6.91 4.74
C GLY A 138 2.07 7.53 3.42
N TYR A 139 2.63 6.73 2.51
CA TYR A 139 2.98 7.18 1.16
C TYR A 139 1.85 6.87 0.18
N GLU A 140 1.46 7.84 -0.64
CA GLU A 140 0.28 7.77 -1.49
C GLU A 140 0.61 8.11 -2.93
N LEU A 141 -0.20 7.61 -3.88
CA LEU A 141 -0.14 8.09 -5.26
C LEU A 141 -0.67 9.52 -5.35
N ASP A 142 -0.01 10.34 -6.17
CA ASP A 142 -0.52 11.64 -6.60
C ASP A 142 -0.81 11.67 -8.11
N ASN A 143 -1.65 12.60 -8.55
CA ASN A 143 -1.82 12.90 -9.97
C ASN A 143 -0.51 13.43 -10.58
N ASP A 144 0.30 14.14 -9.80
CA ASP A 144 1.60 14.65 -10.20
C ASP A 144 2.62 13.53 -10.37
N ILE A 145 3.41 13.57 -11.45
CA ILE A 145 4.44 12.56 -11.75
C ILE A 145 5.44 12.38 -10.60
N ARG A 146 5.74 13.47 -9.85
CA ARG A 146 6.67 13.47 -8.71
C ARG A 146 6.22 12.55 -7.56
N GLY A 147 4.95 12.15 -7.53
CA GLY A 147 4.40 11.22 -6.54
C GLY A 147 3.73 9.99 -7.15
N SER A 148 4.10 9.60 -8.38
CA SER A 148 3.41 8.49 -9.06
C SER A 148 4.25 7.84 -10.17
N GLU A 149 5.52 7.61 -9.92
CA GLU A 149 6.38 6.88 -10.85
C GLU A 149 7.13 5.76 -10.15
N TYR A 150 7.56 4.76 -10.93
CA TYR A 150 8.29 3.61 -10.41
C TYR A 150 9.30 3.09 -11.42
N ARG A 151 10.25 2.30 -10.94
CA ARG A 151 11.06 1.40 -11.75
C ARG A 151 11.33 0.11 -11.02
N ASN A 152 11.65 -0.93 -11.78
CA ASN A 152 12.03 -2.22 -11.20
C ASN A 152 13.51 -2.18 -10.81
N LEU A 153 13.81 -2.67 -9.61
CA LEU A 153 15.16 -2.97 -9.16
C LEU A 153 15.42 -4.46 -9.26
N GLN A 154 16.69 -4.87 -9.31
CA GLN A 154 17.05 -6.28 -9.29
C GLN A 154 16.46 -7.01 -8.06
N ASN A 155 16.45 -6.33 -6.92
CA ASN A 155 15.94 -6.85 -5.65
C ASN A 155 14.68 -6.14 -5.16
N GLY A 156 13.81 -5.67 -6.06
CA GLY A 156 12.49 -5.13 -5.68
C GLY A 156 12.07 -3.94 -6.53
N PHE A 157 11.64 -2.85 -5.89
CA PHE A 157 11.05 -1.70 -6.55
C PHE A 157 11.64 -0.39 -6.02
N GLU A 158 11.73 0.59 -6.90
CA GLU A 158 11.92 1.99 -6.51
C GLU A 158 10.69 2.78 -6.95
N LEU A 159 10.05 3.44 -6.00
CA LEU A 159 8.85 4.23 -6.20
C LEU A 159 9.17 5.69 -5.85
N HIS A 160 8.61 6.62 -6.59
CA HIS A 160 8.44 8.00 -6.14
C HIS A 160 6.97 8.22 -5.82
N LEU A 161 6.66 8.34 -4.53
CA LEU A 161 5.29 8.54 -4.03
C LEU A 161 5.20 9.85 -3.27
N MET A 162 3.97 10.30 -3.06
CA MET A 162 3.67 11.52 -2.32
C MET A 162 3.53 11.23 -0.82
N LYS A 163 4.11 12.10 0.01
CA LYS A 163 3.79 12.19 1.43
C LYS A 163 3.03 13.49 1.70
N TYR A 164 1.84 13.36 2.26
CA TYR A 164 0.99 14.50 2.60
C TYR A 164 1.32 14.99 4.01
N HIS A 165 1.46 16.30 4.13
CA HIS A 165 1.60 16.98 5.42
C HIS A 165 0.40 17.89 5.59
N GLU A 166 -0.33 17.79 6.71
CA GLU A 166 -1.57 18.54 6.90
C GLU A 166 -1.31 19.99 7.38
N PHE A 167 -0.29 20.19 8.22
CA PHE A 167 -0.02 21.47 8.90
C PHE A 167 1.47 21.90 8.86
N PRO A 168 1.86 22.85 7.99
CA PRO A 168 1.07 23.41 6.89
C PRO A 168 0.86 22.37 5.79
N THR A 169 -0.19 22.59 4.98
CA THR A 169 -0.50 21.71 3.85
C THR A 169 0.65 21.68 2.86
N ARG A 170 1.28 20.52 2.70
CA ARG A 170 2.38 20.29 1.77
C ARG A 170 2.31 18.92 1.13
N ARG A 171 2.81 18.83 -0.09
CA ARG A 171 3.07 17.55 -0.77
C ARG A 171 4.56 17.40 -1.00
N GLU A 172 5.08 16.30 -0.50
CA GLU A 172 6.48 15.93 -0.60
C GLU A 172 6.64 14.76 -1.56
N SER A 173 7.61 14.83 -2.46
CA SER A 173 8.03 13.69 -3.25
C SER A 173 9.03 12.88 -2.44
N VAL A 174 8.83 11.57 -2.37
CA VAL A 174 9.67 10.66 -1.57
C VAL A 174 10.10 9.49 -2.45
N GLU A 175 11.42 9.28 -2.53
CA GLU A 175 12.02 8.06 -3.05
C GLU A 175 11.84 6.95 -2.03
N ILE A 176 11.31 5.81 -2.47
CA ILE A 176 11.00 4.65 -1.65
C ILE A 176 11.58 3.42 -2.35
N LYS A 177 12.59 2.82 -1.73
CA LYS A 177 13.17 1.56 -2.20
C LYS A 177 12.63 0.44 -1.35
N ILE A 178 11.92 -0.48 -2.00
CA ILE A 178 11.29 -1.64 -1.36
C ILE A 178 12.02 -2.88 -1.85
N SER A 179 12.63 -3.62 -0.93
CA SER A 179 13.24 -4.90 -1.26
C SER A 179 12.20 -6.01 -1.43
N ARG A 180 12.56 -7.12 -2.06
CA ARG A 180 11.66 -8.27 -2.26
C ARG A 180 11.13 -8.88 -0.96
N ASP A 181 11.85 -8.77 0.15
CA ASP A 181 11.41 -9.17 1.50
C ASP A 181 10.62 -8.07 2.24
N GLY A 182 10.32 -6.96 1.56
CA GLY A 182 9.42 -5.91 2.04
C GLY A 182 10.06 -4.90 3.00
N PHE A 183 11.38 -4.83 3.10
CA PHE A 183 12.03 -3.73 3.82
C PHE A 183 12.03 -2.46 2.97
N ILE A 184 11.75 -1.33 3.62
CA ILE A 184 11.67 -0.03 2.97
C ILE A 184 12.81 0.85 3.43
N LYS A 185 13.47 1.52 2.47
CA LYS A 185 14.32 2.69 2.69
C LYS A 185 13.70 3.88 1.99
N THR A 186 13.68 5.03 2.65
CA THR A 186 13.12 6.25 2.09
C THR A 186 14.09 7.41 2.10
N LYS A 187 13.90 8.31 1.13
CA LYS A 187 14.64 9.55 1.00
C LYS A 187 13.72 10.64 0.46
N SER A 188 13.70 11.79 1.11
CA SER A 188 12.99 12.95 0.58
C SER A 188 13.60 13.42 -0.74
N LEU A 189 12.75 13.69 -1.73
CA LEU A 189 13.09 14.38 -2.97
C LEU A 189 12.63 15.84 -2.97
N GLY A 190 12.01 16.29 -1.86
CA GLY A 190 11.65 17.67 -1.62
C GLY A 190 10.15 17.96 -1.70
N ILE A 191 9.79 19.11 -1.13
CA ILE A 191 8.44 19.67 -1.19
C ILE A 191 8.22 20.27 -2.57
N TYR A 192 7.19 19.81 -3.26
CA TYR A 192 6.85 20.29 -4.59
C TYR A 192 5.55 21.08 -4.64
N CYS A 193 4.83 21.08 -3.52
CA CYS A 193 3.67 21.92 -3.33
C CYS A 193 3.57 22.34 -1.86
N GLU A 194 3.32 23.63 -1.61
CA GLU A 194 3.04 24.18 -0.28
C GLU A 194 1.86 25.18 -0.30
N GLY A 195 1.08 25.19 0.78
CA GLY A 195 0.02 26.17 1.03
C GLY A 195 -1.26 25.95 0.23
N LEU A 196 -1.94 27.04 -0.11
CA LEU A 196 -3.26 27.02 -0.78
C LEU A 196 -3.21 26.40 -2.18
N ASN A 197 -2.03 26.35 -2.80
CA ASN A 197 -1.84 25.80 -4.14
C ASN A 197 -1.84 24.26 -4.19
N CYS A 198 -2.05 23.58 -3.04
CA CYS A 198 -1.99 22.12 -2.93
C CYS A 198 -3.32 21.40 -2.76
N ARG A 199 -4.43 22.14 -2.85
CA ARG A 199 -5.78 21.55 -2.81
C ARG A 199 -6.18 21.01 -4.16
#